data_AF-A0A1H0X4Y7-F1
#
_entry.id   AF-A0A1H0X4Y7-F1
#
_cell.length_a   1.000
_cell.length_b   1.000
_cell.length_c   1.000
_cell.angle_alpha   90.00
_cell.angle_beta   90.00
_cell.angle_gamma   90.00
#
_symmetry.space_group_name_H-M   'P 1'
#
loop_
_entity.id
_entity.type
_entity.pdbx_description
1 polymer ?
#
loop_
_entity_poly.entity_id
_entity_poly.type
_entity_poly.pdbx_seq_one_letter_code
_entity_poly.pdbx_strand_id
1 'polypeptide(L)'
;MPAALAPHLQQEITANQGEDLVALEGNLRATAATLMALTNQAEHEIAVARHQAAAACTGWGLTARLRRRTANAELTRAIQKQSELRDLLDEALTMRNTLREFVIGFDAPAGLLRESADGWQRSPHVPASVIVFGLEDSFVAADSRRLDSGWAGARVAGETYGEQWRRDGDSPDSRPLDRAGPWRVGFSPRTGEVYASRRCGYLSQKVWLLGREFEAEQAHDLLTALMPRMREPTSLILAAGVVHVARSLRPRGPCATLSSFAAPVIASADDDSERTTSR
;
A
#
# COMPACT_ATOMS: atom_id res chain seq x y z
N MET A 1 -5.12 29.33 13.94
CA MET A 1 -4.13 28.26 13.66
C MET A 1 -4.02 27.34 14.86
N PRO A 2 -4.39 26.05 14.76
CA PRO A 2 -4.26 25.10 15.85
C PRO A 2 -2.81 24.97 16.32
N ALA A 3 -2.56 24.97 17.62
CA ALA A 3 -1.21 24.87 18.19
C ALA A 3 -0.46 23.60 17.74
N ALA A 4 -1.19 22.53 17.42
CA ALA A 4 -0.65 21.28 16.88
C ALA A 4 0.01 21.44 15.49
N LEU A 5 -0.28 22.52 14.75
CA LEU A 5 0.30 22.75 13.41
C LEU A 5 1.62 23.53 13.44
N ALA A 6 1.87 24.29 14.52
CA ALA A 6 3.08 25.08 14.67
C ALA A 6 4.41 24.34 14.40
N PRO A 7 4.61 23.09 14.89
CA PRO A 7 5.87 22.38 14.64
C PRO A 7 6.04 21.95 13.17
N HIS A 8 4.96 21.81 12.40
CA HIS A 8 5.04 21.42 10.98
C HIS A 8 5.35 22.60 10.06
N LEU A 9 5.11 23.83 10.51
CA LEU A 9 5.29 25.05 9.70
C LEU A 9 6.65 25.72 9.93
N GLN A 10 7.44 25.26 10.91
CA GLN A 10 8.80 25.73 11.14
C GLN A 10 9.76 24.90 10.30
N GLN A 11 10.15 25.44 9.15
CA GLN A 11 11.21 24.89 8.33
C GLN A 11 12.37 25.87 8.24
N GLU A 12 13.56 25.43 8.62
CA GLU A 12 14.81 26.12 8.34
C GLU A 12 15.14 25.90 6.85
N ILE A 13 15.34 26.99 6.12
CA ILE A 13 15.76 26.94 4.72
C ILE A 13 17.26 26.65 4.70
N THR A 14 17.67 25.63 3.96
CA THR A 14 19.07 25.23 3.85
C THR A 14 19.69 25.73 2.54
N ALA A 15 20.97 25.41 2.31
CA ALA A 15 21.60 25.66 1.01
C ALA A 15 21.14 24.65 -0.07
N ASN A 16 20.47 23.56 0.33
CA ASN A 16 20.03 22.50 -0.57
C ASN A 16 18.53 22.62 -0.85
N GLN A 17 18.20 23.40 -1.88
CA GLN A 17 16.82 23.64 -2.31
C GLN A 17 16.05 22.34 -2.58
N GLY A 18 16.72 21.29 -3.06
CA GLY A 18 16.10 20.00 -3.33
C GLY A 18 15.63 19.30 -2.06
N GLU A 19 16.46 19.32 -1.01
CA GLU A 19 16.09 18.81 0.31
C GLU A 19 15.01 19.67 0.96
N ASP A 20 15.05 20.99 0.78
CA ASP A 20 14.05 21.91 1.34
C ASP A 20 12.65 21.68 0.75
N LEU A 21 12.53 21.56 -0.58
CA LEU A 21 11.24 21.28 -1.23
C LEU A 21 10.67 19.93 -0.79
N VAL A 22 11.54 18.96 -0.63
CA VAL A 22 11.20 17.60 -0.23
C VAL A 22 10.81 17.56 1.25
N ALA A 23 11.49 18.30 2.12
CA ALA A 23 11.09 18.48 3.52
C ALA A 23 9.75 19.22 3.65
N LEU A 24 9.51 20.25 2.85
CA LEU A 24 8.26 21.01 2.82
C LEU A 24 7.07 20.11 2.46
N GLU A 25 7.23 19.23 1.47
CA GLU A 25 6.18 18.28 1.10
C GLU A 25 5.87 17.30 2.25
N GLY A 26 6.90 16.85 2.97
CA GLY A 26 6.74 16.03 4.18
C GLY A 26 5.95 16.75 5.28
N ASN A 27 6.26 18.01 5.52
CA ASN A 27 5.58 18.86 6.50
C ASN A 27 4.10 19.10 6.15
N LEU A 28 3.80 19.36 4.87
CA LEU A 28 2.43 19.50 4.37
C LEU A 28 1.63 18.20 4.54
N ARG A 29 2.27 17.05 4.35
CA ARG A 29 1.63 15.73 4.56
C ARG A 29 1.29 15.48 6.03
N ALA A 30 2.22 15.76 6.94
CA ALA A 30 1.99 15.62 8.38
C ALA A 30 0.90 16.61 8.87
N THR A 31 0.90 17.83 8.33
CA THR A 31 -0.14 18.84 8.57
C THR A 31 -1.51 18.34 8.12
N ALA A 32 -1.62 17.83 6.88
CA ALA A 32 -2.87 17.30 6.35
C ALA A 32 -3.40 16.11 7.17
N ALA A 33 -2.51 15.24 7.66
CA ALA A 33 -2.90 14.12 8.50
C ALA A 33 -3.42 14.55 9.88
N THR A 34 -2.73 15.51 10.49
CA THR A 34 -3.18 16.12 11.76
C THR A 34 -4.54 16.79 11.60
N LEU A 35 -4.72 17.57 10.53
CA LEU A 35 -6.01 18.20 10.21
C LEU A 35 -7.10 17.16 9.95
N MET A 36 -6.82 16.10 9.21
CA MET A 36 -7.77 15.01 8.99
C MET A 36 -8.19 14.34 10.32
N ALA A 37 -7.25 14.08 11.23
CA ALA A 37 -7.56 13.53 12.55
C ALA A 37 -8.43 14.49 13.38
N LEU A 38 -8.12 15.79 13.37
CA LEU A 38 -8.92 16.82 14.05
C LEU A 38 -10.31 16.98 13.45
N THR A 39 -10.45 16.89 12.12
CA THR A 39 -11.74 16.93 11.42
C THR A 39 -12.59 15.72 11.82
N ASN A 40 -12.04 14.51 11.81
CA ASN A 40 -12.75 13.30 12.26
C ASN A 40 -13.19 13.42 13.73
N GLN A 41 -12.37 14.02 14.58
CA GLN A 41 -12.74 14.27 15.98
C GLN A 41 -13.87 15.32 16.09
N ALA A 42 -13.82 16.40 15.30
CA ALA A 42 -14.88 17.40 15.26
C ALA A 42 -16.20 16.82 14.74
N GLU A 43 -16.17 15.87 13.80
CA GLU A 43 -17.36 15.13 13.36
C GLU A 43 -18.00 14.31 14.49
N HIS A 44 -17.17 13.66 15.32
CA HIS A 44 -17.65 12.98 16.52
C HIS A 44 -18.26 13.97 17.53
N GLU A 45 -17.62 15.13 17.75
CA GLU A 45 -18.16 16.21 18.60
C GLU A 45 -19.53 16.70 18.10
N ILE A 46 -19.71 16.87 16.78
CA ILE A 46 -21.01 17.24 16.17
C ILE A 46 -22.06 16.17 16.47
N ALA A 47 -21.73 14.88 16.33
CA ALA A 47 -22.67 13.80 16.61
C ALA A 47 -23.14 13.83 18.07
N VAL A 48 -22.21 14.02 19.03
CA VAL A 48 -22.53 14.16 20.46
C VAL A 48 -23.40 15.39 20.72
N ALA A 49 -23.04 16.55 20.15
CA ALA A 49 -23.80 17.80 20.33
C ALA A 49 -25.22 17.71 19.75
N ARG A 50 -25.41 16.99 18.63
CA ARG A 50 -26.74 16.71 18.07
C ARG A 50 -27.60 15.89 19.03
N HIS A 51 -27.04 14.86 19.66
CA HIS A 51 -27.76 14.07 20.65
C HIS A 51 -28.16 14.91 21.88
N GLN A 52 -27.27 15.78 22.36
CA GLN A 52 -27.55 16.67 23.49
C GLN A 52 -28.62 17.71 23.16
N ALA A 53 -28.57 18.32 21.96
CA ALA A 53 -29.57 19.28 21.49
C ALA A 53 -30.96 18.61 21.34
N ALA A 54 -31.01 17.37 20.85
CA ALA A 54 -32.24 16.59 20.77
C ALA A 54 -32.81 16.29 22.17
N ALA A 55 -31.97 15.84 23.11
CA ALA A 55 -32.38 15.56 24.49
C ALA A 55 -32.92 16.81 25.20
N ALA A 56 -32.29 17.97 24.98
CA ALA A 56 -32.72 19.26 25.54
C ALA A 56 -34.10 19.72 25.04
N CYS A 57 -34.63 19.14 23.95
CA CYS A 57 -35.94 19.48 23.41
C CYS A 57 -37.14 18.89 24.16
N THR A 58 -36.91 18.01 25.14
CA THR A 58 -37.96 17.23 25.82
C THR A 58 -38.60 17.92 27.04
N GLY A 59 -37.99 19.00 27.56
CA GLY A 59 -38.46 19.70 28.76
C GLY A 59 -39.21 21.00 28.48
N TRP A 60 -40.15 21.34 29.37
CA TRP A 60 -40.89 22.62 29.36
C TRP A 60 -40.41 23.53 30.51
N GLY A 61 -40.32 24.83 30.26
CA GLY A 61 -39.93 25.83 31.27
C GLY A 61 -38.65 26.63 30.96
N LEU A 62 -38.32 27.60 31.82
CA LEU A 62 -37.18 28.53 31.63
C LEU A 62 -35.83 27.81 31.62
N THR A 63 -35.63 26.83 32.50
CA THR A 63 -34.39 26.04 32.57
C THR A 63 -34.20 25.18 31.32
N ALA A 64 -35.26 24.60 30.77
CA ALA A 64 -35.23 23.87 29.51
C ALA A 64 -34.89 24.78 28.32
N ARG A 65 -35.42 26.02 28.30
CA ARG A 65 -35.09 27.03 27.28
C ARG A 65 -33.61 27.41 27.30
N LEU A 66 -33.03 27.57 28.50
CA LEU A 66 -31.58 27.83 28.65
C LEU A 66 -30.75 26.64 28.16
N ARG A 67 -31.09 25.41 28.57
CA ARG A 67 -30.41 24.18 28.11
C ARG A 67 -30.46 24.00 26.58
N ARG A 68 -31.60 24.30 25.95
CA ARG A 68 -31.72 24.24 24.49
C ARG A 68 -30.82 25.29 23.82
N ARG A 69 -30.75 26.51 24.37
CA ARG A 69 -29.87 27.56 23.85
C ARG A 69 -28.40 27.18 23.96
N THR A 70 -27.97 26.62 25.10
CA THR A 70 -26.58 26.17 25.28
C THR A 70 -26.23 25.03 24.35
N ALA A 71 -27.07 23.99 24.27
CA ALA A 71 -26.84 22.85 23.39
C ALA A 71 -26.82 23.24 21.89
N ASN A 72 -27.69 24.16 21.47
CA ASN A 72 -27.65 24.68 20.10
C ASN A 72 -26.39 25.51 19.84
N ALA A 73 -25.94 26.34 20.79
CA ALA A 73 -24.71 27.11 20.66
C ALA A 73 -23.46 26.20 20.58
N GLU A 74 -23.44 25.12 21.36
CA GLU A 74 -22.40 24.08 21.30
C GLU A 74 -22.38 23.38 19.94
N LEU A 75 -23.55 22.97 19.43
CA LEU A 75 -23.67 22.38 18.10
C LEU A 75 -23.18 23.33 17.01
N THR A 76 -23.60 24.60 17.03
CA THR A 76 -23.13 25.61 16.06
C THR A 76 -21.62 25.79 16.13
N ARG A 77 -21.03 25.84 17.34
CA ARG A 77 -19.57 25.90 17.51
C ARG A 77 -18.85 24.68 16.93
N ALA A 78 -19.38 23.48 17.18
CA ALA A 78 -18.78 22.25 16.66
C ALA A 78 -18.81 22.20 15.12
N ILE A 79 -19.92 22.63 14.51
CA ILE A 79 -20.04 22.76 13.05
C ILE A 79 -19.05 23.79 12.49
N GLN A 80 -18.97 24.97 13.11
CA GLN A 80 -18.04 26.01 12.68
C GLN A 80 -16.58 25.53 12.75
N LYS A 81 -16.19 24.88 13.86
CA LYS A 81 -14.86 24.29 14.04
C LYS A 81 -14.55 23.24 12.98
N GLN A 82 -15.51 22.35 12.66
CA GLN A 82 -15.32 21.35 11.62
C GLN A 82 -15.16 21.97 10.23
N SER A 83 -15.93 23.02 9.91
CA SER A 83 -15.77 23.76 8.66
C SER A 83 -14.38 24.39 8.54
N GLU A 84 -13.93 25.09 9.57
CA GLU A 84 -12.59 25.70 9.59
C GLU A 84 -11.46 24.67 9.44
N LEU A 85 -11.57 23.52 10.11
CA LEU A 85 -10.58 22.44 9.98
C LEU A 85 -10.58 21.83 8.58
N ARG A 86 -11.75 21.73 7.94
CA ARG A 86 -11.88 21.25 6.56
C ARG A 86 -11.27 22.23 5.56
N ASP A 87 -11.53 23.52 5.72
CA ASP A 87 -10.95 24.54 4.85
C ASP A 87 -9.42 24.52 4.91
N LEU A 88 -8.85 24.40 6.12
CA LEU A 88 -7.40 24.24 6.32
C LEU A 88 -6.86 22.93 5.73
N LEU A 89 -7.60 21.84 5.83
CA LEU A 89 -7.22 20.55 5.24
C LEU A 89 -7.15 20.66 3.71
N ASP A 90 -8.17 21.26 3.10
CA ASP A 90 -8.25 21.47 1.66
C ASP A 90 -7.12 22.39 1.18
N GLU A 91 -6.79 23.45 1.92
CA GLU A 91 -5.64 24.32 1.65
C GLU A 91 -4.30 23.56 1.71
N ALA A 92 -4.07 22.76 2.76
CA ALA A 92 -2.85 21.97 2.92
C ALA A 92 -2.68 20.92 1.80
N LEU A 93 -3.77 20.26 1.41
CA LEU A 93 -3.79 19.31 0.30
C LEU A 93 -3.51 20.00 -1.04
N THR A 94 -4.09 21.17 -1.26
CA THR A 94 -3.86 21.99 -2.47
C THR A 94 -2.40 22.39 -2.57
N MET A 95 -1.83 22.97 -1.50
CA MET A 95 -0.42 23.38 -1.46
C MET A 95 0.52 22.20 -1.72
N ARG A 96 0.25 21.03 -1.12
CA ARG A 96 1.03 19.81 -1.34
C ARG A 96 0.99 19.37 -2.80
N ASN A 97 -0.19 19.37 -3.42
CA ASN A 97 -0.35 18.94 -4.80
C ASN A 97 0.34 19.93 -5.76
N THR A 98 0.21 21.24 -5.55
CA THR A 98 0.92 22.27 -6.31
C THR A 98 2.44 22.11 -6.22
N LEU A 99 2.97 21.84 -5.02
CA LEU A 99 4.39 21.57 -4.83
C LEU A 99 4.86 20.33 -5.61
N ARG A 100 4.08 19.24 -5.55
CA ARG A 100 4.39 18.02 -6.30
C ARG A 100 4.36 18.26 -7.81
N GLU A 101 3.35 18.96 -8.31
CA GLU A 101 3.24 19.34 -9.73
C GLU A 101 4.42 20.20 -10.18
N PHE A 102 4.84 21.15 -9.35
CA PHE A 102 6.03 21.97 -9.62
C PHE A 102 7.30 21.12 -9.72
N VAL A 103 7.57 20.24 -8.75
CA VAL A 103 8.77 19.38 -8.77
C VAL A 103 8.75 18.38 -9.92
N ILE A 104 7.56 17.85 -10.26
CA ILE A 104 7.39 16.99 -11.44
C ILE A 104 7.69 17.77 -12.72
N GLY A 105 7.15 18.99 -12.87
CA GLY A 105 7.35 19.84 -14.03
C GLY A 105 8.76 20.41 -14.16
N PHE A 106 9.51 20.50 -13.05
CA PHE A 106 10.90 20.95 -13.05
C PHE A 106 11.85 19.97 -13.78
N ASP A 107 11.47 18.69 -13.88
CA ASP A 107 12.20 17.63 -14.61
C ASP A 107 13.71 17.59 -14.31
N ALA A 108 14.05 17.52 -13.01
CA ALA A 108 15.44 17.41 -12.58
C ALA A 108 16.13 16.20 -13.24
N PRO A 109 17.35 16.32 -13.78
CA PRO A 109 17.99 15.23 -14.53
C PRO A 109 18.42 14.06 -13.65
N ALA A 110 18.72 14.31 -12.37
CA ALA A 110 19.16 13.30 -11.41
C ALA A 110 18.96 13.78 -9.97
N GLY A 111 19.20 12.88 -9.01
CA GLY A 111 19.21 13.17 -7.58
C GLY A 111 17.83 13.14 -6.93
N LEU A 112 17.75 13.73 -5.74
CA LEU A 112 16.60 13.60 -4.83
C LEU A 112 15.29 14.12 -5.44
N LEU A 113 15.32 15.24 -6.15
CA LEU A 113 14.14 15.80 -6.79
C LEU A 113 13.63 14.88 -7.89
N ARG A 114 14.53 14.26 -8.67
CA ARG A 114 14.15 13.29 -9.70
C ARG A 114 13.51 12.04 -9.09
N GLU A 115 14.15 11.47 -8.08
CA GLU A 115 13.62 10.33 -7.32
C GLU A 115 12.23 10.61 -6.73
N SER A 116 12.03 11.82 -6.19
CA SER A 116 10.75 12.25 -5.61
C SER A 116 9.68 12.43 -6.68
N ALA A 117 10.02 13.10 -7.79
CA ALA A 117 9.12 13.28 -8.93
C ALA A 117 8.67 11.93 -9.51
N ASP A 118 9.61 11.02 -9.79
CA ASP A 118 9.31 9.67 -10.29
C ASP A 118 8.41 8.90 -9.31
N GLY A 119 8.60 9.08 -8.01
CA GLY A 119 7.75 8.49 -6.97
C GLY A 119 6.34 9.07 -6.94
N TRP A 120 6.19 10.40 -7.04
CA TRP A 120 4.90 11.08 -6.98
C TRP A 120 4.05 10.92 -8.25
N GLN A 121 4.68 10.64 -9.39
CA GLN A 121 3.97 10.29 -10.62
C GLN A 121 3.29 8.90 -10.54
N ARG A 122 3.74 8.03 -9.64
CA ARG A 122 3.15 6.69 -9.49
C ARG A 122 1.80 6.79 -8.78
N SER A 123 0.83 6.02 -9.27
CA SER A 123 -0.46 5.86 -8.60
C SER A 123 -0.26 5.28 -7.19
N PRO A 124 -0.93 5.82 -6.15
CA PRO A 124 -0.88 5.26 -4.80
C PRO A 124 -1.76 4.00 -4.66
N HIS A 125 -2.59 3.70 -5.67
CA HIS A 125 -3.49 2.56 -5.66
C HIS A 125 -2.75 1.23 -5.81
N VAL A 126 -3.34 0.19 -5.24
CA VAL A 126 -2.80 -1.18 -5.37
C VAL A 126 -2.83 -1.58 -6.86
N PRO A 127 -1.70 -2.00 -7.46
CA PRO A 127 -1.69 -2.47 -8.83
C PRO A 127 -2.57 -3.70 -9.00
N ALA A 128 -3.23 -3.83 -10.16
CA ALA A 128 -4.10 -4.97 -10.46
C ALA A 128 -3.36 -6.32 -10.48
N SER A 129 -2.03 -6.30 -10.65
CA SER A 129 -1.17 -7.50 -10.58
C SER A 129 -0.97 -8.04 -9.16
N VAL A 130 -1.30 -7.27 -8.12
CA VAL A 130 -1.08 -7.60 -6.72
C VAL A 130 -2.30 -8.28 -6.12
N ILE A 131 -2.10 -9.43 -5.46
CA ILE A 131 -3.14 -10.08 -4.67
C ILE A 131 -3.03 -9.59 -3.22
N VAL A 132 -4.11 -9.03 -2.68
CA VAL A 132 -4.14 -8.47 -1.32
C VAL A 132 -4.77 -9.45 -0.35
N PHE A 133 -4.04 -9.74 0.71
CA PHE A 133 -4.51 -10.44 1.89
C PHE A 133 -4.69 -9.42 3.03
N GLY A 134 -5.66 -9.70 3.90
CA GLY A 134 -5.83 -8.97 5.17
C GLY A 134 -4.71 -9.34 6.13
N LEU A 135 -5.03 -10.13 7.15
CA LEU A 135 -4.05 -10.54 8.16
C LEU A 135 -3.01 -11.49 7.57
N GLU A 136 -1.83 -11.53 8.21
CA GLU A 136 -0.75 -12.47 7.86
C GLU A 136 -1.24 -13.94 7.96
N ASP A 137 -2.09 -14.24 8.92
CA ASP A 137 -2.72 -15.56 9.08
C ASP A 137 -3.54 -15.97 7.86
N SER A 138 -4.25 -15.03 7.21
CA SER A 138 -5.00 -15.33 5.99
C SER A 138 -4.08 -15.64 4.82
N PHE A 139 -2.91 -14.98 4.76
CA PHE A 139 -1.89 -15.27 3.77
C PHE A 139 -1.28 -16.65 3.99
N VAL A 140 -0.96 -17.03 5.23
CA VAL A 140 -0.43 -18.36 5.56
C VAL A 140 -1.49 -19.46 5.39
N ALA A 141 -2.74 -19.24 5.80
CA ALA A 141 -3.82 -20.22 5.66
C ALA A 141 -4.11 -20.58 4.18
N ALA A 142 -3.85 -19.66 3.26
CA ALA A 142 -4.00 -19.90 1.83
C ALA A 142 -2.89 -20.81 1.24
N ASP A 143 -1.73 -20.93 1.89
CA ASP A 143 -0.68 -21.92 1.54
C ASP A 143 0.21 -22.17 2.77
N SER A 144 0.04 -23.33 3.41
CA SER A 144 0.73 -23.67 4.65
C SER A 144 2.26 -23.77 4.49
N ARG A 145 2.77 -23.90 3.26
CA ARG A 145 4.21 -23.87 2.97
C ARG A 145 4.82 -22.50 3.24
N ARG A 146 4.01 -21.43 3.33
CA ARG A 146 4.44 -20.07 3.69
C ARG A 146 4.79 -19.94 5.17
N LEU A 147 4.48 -20.92 6.02
CA LEU A 147 4.76 -20.86 7.45
C LEU A 147 6.20 -21.28 7.74
N ASP A 148 6.93 -20.48 8.52
CA ASP A 148 8.15 -20.92 9.19
C ASP A 148 7.80 -21.53 10.55
N SER A 149 8.29 -22.74 10.82
CA SER A 149 8.03 -23.46 12.09
C SER A 149 9.03 -23.07 13.19
N GLY A 150 9.54 -21.84 13.15
CA GLY A 150 10.51 -21.31 14.10
C GLY A 150 9.96 -21.14 15.52
N TRP A 151 10.86 -21.20 16.50
CA TRP A 151 10.56 -21.07 17.94
C TRP A 151 9.96 -19.72 18.37
N ALA A 152 10.07 -18.68 17.53
CA ALA A 152 9.64 -17.31 17.84
C ALA A 152 8.20 -16.98 17.38
N GLY A 153 7.37 -17.99 17.15
CA GLY A 153 5.99 -17.88 16.69
C GLY A 153 5.84 -17.93 15.17
N ALA A 154 4.61 -18.19 14.73
CA ALA A 154 4.25 -18.27 13.32
C ALA A 154 4.56 -16.95 12.60
N ARG A 155 5.49 -17.00 11.64
CA ARG A 155 5.81 -15.89 10.74
C ARG A 155 5.82 -16.43 9.32
N VAL A 156 5.54 -15.57 8.35
CA VAL A 156 5.80 -15.90 6.94
C VAL A 156 7.28 -16.25 6.76
N ALA A 157 7.54 -17.46 6.30
CA ALA A 157 8.85 -17.97 5.91
C ALA A 157 9.37 -17.20 4.71
N GLY A 158 10.54 -16.59 4.86
CA GLY A 158 11.18 -15.89 3.77
C GLY A 158 12.35 -15.02 4.20
N GLU A 159 13.15 -14.68 3.21
CA GLU A 159 14.22 -13.71 3.31
C GLU A 159 13.64 -12.29 3.17
N THR A 160 14.07 -11.38 4.04
CA THR A 160 13.61 -9.99 4.03
C THR A 160 14.54 -9.15 3.15
N TYR A 161 13.95 -8.53 2.13
CA TYR A 161 14.64 -7.62 1.22
C TYR A 161 14.19 -6.20 1.52
N GLY A 162 14.81 -5.66 2.56
CA GLY A 162 14.57 -4.32 3.01
C GLY A 162 13.30 -4.15 3.84
N GLU A 163 13.44 -3.28 4.81
CA GLU A 163 12.37 -2.76 5.62
C GLU A 163 12.16 -1.32 5.19
N GLN A 164 10.97 -0.76 5.42
CA GLN A 164 10.68 0.65 5.17
C GLN A 164 10.29 1.02 3.73
N TRP A 165 9.71 0.07 3.01
CA TRP A 165 9.05 0.36 1.73
C TRP A 165 7.85 1.28 1.92
N ARG A 166 7.61 2.15 0.93
CA ARG A 166 6.67 3.25 1.05
C ARG A 166 5.51 3.13 0.09
N ARG A 167 4.34 3.51 0.56
CA ARG A 167 3.16 3.79 -0.24
C ARG A 167 2.53 5.07 0.27
N ASP A 168 2.28 6.01 -0.64
CA ASP A 168 1.58 7.23 -0.31
C ASP A 168 0.22 6.92 0.33
N GLY A 169 -0.07 7.61 1.44
CA GLY A 169 -1.29 7.41 2.22
C GLY A 169 -1.18 6.41 3.37
N ASP A 170 -0.12 5.59 3.45
CA ASP A 170 0.05 4.67 4.60
C ASP A 170 0.75 5.30 5.80
N SER A 171 1.71 6.21 5.59
CA SER A 171 2.43 6.86 6.70
C SER A 171 2.39 8.38 6.55
N PRO A 172 1.44 9.06 7.22
CA PRO A 172 1.32 10.51 7.14
C PRO A 172 2.56 11.25 7.62
N ASP A 173 3.26 10.68 8.62
CA ASP A 173 4.38 11.33 9.29
C ASP A 173 5.75 10.95 8.72
N SER A 174 5.79 10.10 7.68
CA SER A 174 7.07 9.72 7.08
C SER A 174 7.67 10.93 6.36
N ARG A 175 8.77 11.50 6.86
CA ARG A 175 9.45 12.56 6.13
C ARG A 175 10.02 11.97 4.85
N PRO A 176 10.12 12.76 3.78
CA PRO A 176 10.90 12.35 2.63
C PRO A 176 12.37 12.16 3.05
N LEU A 177 13.03 11.11 2.56
CA LEU A 177 14.30 10.54 3.05
C LEU A 177 14.25 9.69 4.34
N ASP A 178 13.17 9.73 5.11
CA ASP A 178 13.06 8.84 6.26
C ASP A 178 13.02 7.38 5.80
N ARG A 179 13.90 6.61 6.40
CA ARG A 179 13.87 5.16 6.45
C ARG A 179 12.73 4.71 7.39
N ALA A 180 11.48 5.00 7.02
CA ALA A 180 10.32 4.85 7.92
C ALA A 180 9.02 4.37 7.25
N GLY A 181 9.09 3.60 6.17
CA GLY A 181 7.91 2.93 5.62
C GLY A 181 7.36 1.82 6.53
N PRO A 182 6.04 1.57 6.55
CA PRO A 182 5.44 0.49 7.35
C PRO A 182 5.53 -0.88 6.66
N TRP A 183 6.06 -0.94 5.43
CA TRP A 183 6.12 -2.13 4.63
C TRP A 183 7.51 -2.77 4.63
N ARG A 184 7.49 -4.10 4.64
CA ARG A 184 8.64 -4.97 4.42
C ARG A 184 8.40 -5.73 3.12
N VAL A 185 9.40 -5.87 2.26
CA VAL A 185 9.34 -6.79 1.12
C VAL A 185 10.19 -8.02 1.43
N GLY A 186 9.73 -9.18 0.99
CA GLY A 186 10.44 -10.44 1.19
C GLY A 186 10.20 -11.43 0.07
N PHE A 187 11.04 -12.46 0.06
CA PHE A 187 10.96 -13.59 -0.85
C PHE A 187 10.85 -14.88 -0.05
N SER A 188 9.94 -15.76 -0.43
CA SER A 188 9.81 -17.09 0.15
C SER A 188 10.40 -18.13 -0.80
N PRO A 189 11.61 -18.69 -0.52
CA PRO A 189 12.22 -19.70 -1.37
C PRO A 189 11.36 -20.96 -1.53
N ARG A 190 10.57 -21.29 -0.50
CA ARG A 190 9.76 -22.50 -0.46
C ARG A 190 8.56 -22.46 -1.41
N THR A 191 7.99 -21.27 -1.64
CA THR A 191 6.85 -21.08 -2.55
C THR A 191 7.22 -20.34 -3.83
N GLY A 192 8.43 -19.78 -3.92
CA GLY A 192 8.87 -18.94 -5.03
C GLY A 192 8.11 -17.61 -5.09
N GLU A 193 7.66 -17.09 -3.94
CA GLU A 193 6.77 -15.93 -3.87
C GLU A 193 7.50 -14.68 -3.39
N VAL A 194 7.27 -13.56 -4.09
CA VAL A 194 7.67 -12.23 -3.64
C VAL A 194 6.45 -11.56 -3.01
N TYR A 195 6.58 -11.14 -1.75
CA TYR A 195 5.48 -10.55 -0.99
C TYR A 195 5.93 -9.27 -0.29
N ALA A 196 4.96 -8.45 0.11
CA ALA A 196 5.16 -7.33 1.00
C ALA A 196 4.21 -7.41 2.19
N SER A 197 4.70 -7.20 3.41
CA SER A 197 3.89 -7.22 4.63
C SER A 197 3.92 -5.86 5.32
N ARG A 198 2.75 -5.36 5.71
CA ARG A 198 2.61 -4.15 6.51
C ARG A 198 2.61 -4.49 7.99
N ARG A 199 3.65 -4.07 8.70
CA ARG A 199 3.83 -4.33 10.13
C ARG A 199 4.03 -3.02 10.89
N CYS A 200 2.91 -2.38 11.25
CA CYS A 200 2.92 -1.23 12.15
C CYS A 200 1.69 -1.28 13.07
N GLY A 201 1.83 -0.79 14.31
CA GLY A 201 0.77 -0.88 15.33
C GLY A 201 -0.42 0.06 15.08
N TYR A 202 -0.25 1.06 14.22
CA TYR A 202 -1.25 2.11 13.96
C TYR A 202 -2.05 1.89 12.66
N LEU A 203 -1.73 0.87 11.84
CA LEU A 203 -2.52 0.48 10.68
C LEU A 203 -2.94 -0.98 10.79
N SER A 204 -4.03 -1.33 10.11
CA SER A 204 -4.39 -2.73 9.93
C SER A 204 -3.26 -3.50 9.22
N GLN A 205 -2.98 -4.71 9.68
CA GLN A 205 -2.05 -5.60 8.98
C GLN A 205 -2.58 -5.92 7.58
N LYS A 206 -1.66 -5.96 6.60
CA LYS A 206 -1.92 -6.31 5.20
C LYS A 206 -0.74 -7.08 4.64
N VAL A 207 -1.01 -8.06 3.79
CA VAL A 207 0.03 -8.73 3.00
C VAL A 207 -0.32 -8.61 1.52
N TRP A 208 0.65 -8.20 0.72
CA TRP A 208 0.56 -8.11 -0.73
C TRP A 208 1.41 -9.22 -1.32
N LEU A 209 0.81 -10.03 -2.17
CA LEU A 209 1.55 -10.96 -3.00
C LEU A 209 1.86 -10.28 -4.33
N LEU A 210 3.12 -9.94 -4.54
CA LEU A 210 3.60 -9.17 -5.69
C LEU A 210 3.84 -10.06 -6.90
N GLY A 211 4.27 -11.31 -6.66
CA GLY A 211 4.54 -12.28 -7.71
C GLY A 211 4.79 -13.68 -7.17
N ARG A 212 4.75 -14.67 -8.07
CA ARG A 212 4.96 -16.09 -7.79
C ARG A 212 5.90 -16.69 -8.83
N GLU A 213 6.37 -17.91 -8.55
CA GLU A 213 7.21 -18.70 -9.46
C GLU A 213 8.54 -18.03 -9.77
N PHE A 214 9.19 -17.44 -8.76
CA PHE A 214 10.55 -16.93 -8.89
C PHE A 214 11.56 -17.99 -8.46
N GLU A 215 12.64 -18.14 -9.22
CA GLU A 215 13.86 -18.77 -8.70
C GLU A 215 14.49 -17.87 -7.65
N ALA A 216 15.19 -18.46 -6.68
CA ALA A 216 15.83 -17.72 -5.60
C ALA A 216 16.86 -16.69 -6.11
N GLU A 217 17.73 -17.08 -7.05
CA GLU A 217 18.73 -16.19 -7.65
C GLU A 217 18.08 -15.01 -8.39
N GLN A 218 17.05 -15.29 -9.19
CA GLN A 218 16.29 -14.27 -9.91
C GLN A 218 15.60 -13.28 -8.95
N ALA A 219 14.98 -13.78 -7.87
CA ALA A 219 14.37 -12.93 -6.85
C ALA A 219 15.42 -12.09 -6.12
N HIS A 220 16.56 -12.67 -5.77
CA HIS A 220 17.66 -12.01 -5.09
C HIS A 220 18.19 -10.82 -5.90
N ASP A 221 18.54 -11.05 -7.17
CA ASP A 221 19.06 -10.01 -8.06
C ASP A 221 18.04 -8.87 -8.24
N LEU A 222 16.78 -9.24 -8.49
CA LEU A 222 15.70 -8.29 -8.70
C LEU A 222 15.46 -7.41 -7.47
N LEU A 223 15.35 -8.01 -6.29
CA LEU A 223 15.04 -7.30 -5.06
C LEU A 223 16.23 -6.47 -4.58
N THR A 224 17.46 -6.98 -4.72
CA THR A 224 18.69 -6.25 -4.39
C THR A 224 18.84 -4.99 -5.24
N ALA A 225 18.54 -5.07 -6.54
CA ALA A 225 18.55 -3.91 -7.44
C ALA A 225 17.52 -2.83 -7.05
N LEU A 226 16.42 -3.21 -6.39
CA LEU A 226 15.39 -2.28 -5.94
C LEU A 226 15.67 -1.65 -4.57
N MET A 227 16.51 -2.26 -3.73
CA MET A 227 16.78 -1.77 -2.37
C MET A 227 17.21 -0.29 -2.28
N PRO A 228 18.06 0.25 -3.16
CA PRO A 228 18.42 1.67 -3.12
C PRO A 228 17.21 2.60 -3.29
N ARG A 229 16.15 2.13 -3.95
CA ARG A 229 14.94 2.89 -4.30
C ARG A 229 13.83 2.81 -3.26
N MET A 230 14.04 2.09 -2.15
CA MET A 230 13.03 1.93 -1.08
C MET A 230 12.58 3.25 -0.46
N ARG A 231 13.48 4.24 -0.42
CA ARG A 231 13.23 5.58 0.15
C ARG A 231 12.32 6.45 -0.71
N GLU A 232 12.22 6.14 -2.01
CA GLU A 232 11.40 6.90 -2.96
C GLU A 232 9.94 6.91 -2.52
N PRO A 233 9.20 8.01 -2.77
CA PRO A 233 7.76 7.99 -2.64
C PRO A 233 7.17 6.83 -3.46
N THR A 234 6.19 6.14 -2.88
CA THR A 234 5.44 5.09 -3.59
C THR A 234 6.35 3.96 -4.12
N SER A 235 7.49 3.70 -3.45
CA SER A 235 8.46 2.64 -3.81
C SER A 235 7.90 1.22 -3.79
N LEU A 236 6.87 0.95 -2.98
CA LEU A 236 6.19 -0.34 -2.99
C LEU A 236 5.47 -0.62 -4.32
N ILE A 237 4.93 0.42 -4.96
CA ILE A 237 4.27 0.31 -6.26
C ILE A 237 5.29 0.09 -7.37
N LEU A 238 6.46 0.75 -7.26
CA LEU A 238 7.60 0.45 -8.13
C LEU A 238 8.00 -1.03 -8.02
N ALA A 239 8.16 -1.54 -6.80
CA ALA A 239 8.51 -2.95 -6.59
C ALA A 239 7.46 -3.89 -7.20
N ALA A 240 6.17 -3.63 -6.96
CA ALA A 240 5.08 -4.42 -7.55
C ALA A 240 5.11 -4.40 -9.08
N GLY A 241 5.36 -3.24 -9.70
CA GLY A 241 5.48 -3.12 -11.15
C GLY A 241 6.67 -3.88 -11.72
N VAL A 242 7.84 -3.75 -11.09
CA VAL A 242 9.07 -4.42 -11.52
C VAL A 242 8.97 -5.94 -11.38
N VAL A 243 8.41 -6.43 -10.27
CA VAL A 243 8.13 -7.86 -10.06
C VAL A 243 7.14 -8.37 -11.11
N HIS A 244 6.10 -7.61 -11.44
CA HIS A 244 5.15 -8.00 -12.47
C HIS A 244 5.77 -8.10 -13.87
N VAL A 245 6.61 -7.13 -14.25
CA VAL A 245 7.33 -7.15 -15.54
C VAL A 245 8.29 -8.32 -15.61
N ALA A 246 9.09 -8.53 -14.55
CA ALA A 246 10.04 -9.64 -14.49
C ALA A 246 9.36 -11.00 -14.63
N ARG A 247 8.18 -11.17 -14.02
CA ARG A 247 7.35 -12.38 -14.17
C ARG A 247 6.82 -12.53 -15.60
N SER A 248 6.42 -11.43 -16.24
CA SER A 248 5.81 -11.47 -17.58
C SER A 248 6.81 -11.75 -18.70
N LEU A 249 8.08 -11.39 -18.49
CA LEU A 249 9.18 -11.63 -19.44
C LEU A 249 9.76 -13.05 -19.35
N ARG A 250 9.34 -13.85 -18.36
CA ARG A 250 9.79 -15.24 -18.26
C ARG A 250 9.33 -15.97 -19.52
N PRO A 251 10.25 -16.57 -20.31
CA PRO A 251 9.84 -17.39 -21.43
C PRO A 251 8.94 -18.48 -20.88
N ARG A 252 7.67 -18.49 -21.29
CA ARG A 252 6.81 -19.65 -21.07
C ARG A 252 7.57 -20.80 -21.73
N GLY A 253 8.04 -21.74 -20.91
CA GLY A 253 8.71 -22.93 -21.42
C GLY A 253 7.89 -23.51 -22.58
N PRO A 254 8.55 -24.16 -23.57
CA PRO A 254 7.86 -24.68 -24.73
C PRO A 254 6.64 -25.46 -24.26
N CYS A 255 5.46 -24.97 -24.66
CA CYS A 255 4.20 -25.65 -24.45
C CYS A 255 4.44 -27.07 -24.95
N ALA A 256 4.47 -28.04 -24.04
CA ALA A 256 4.63 -29.43 -24.41
C ALA A 256 3.44 -29.74 -25.32
N THR A 257 3.70 -29.71 -26.63
CA THR A 257 2.83 -30.32 -27.62
C THR A 257 2.66 -31.74 -27.15
N LEU A 258 1.46 -32.05 -26.66
CA LEU A 258 0.98 -33.40 -26.51
C LEU A 258 1.14 -34.05 -27.89
N SER A 259 2.28 -34.70 -28.12
CA SER A 259 2.44 -35.65 -29.21
C SER A 259 1.47 -36.77 -28.93
N SER A 260 0.32 -36.65 -29.58
CA SER A 260 -0.64 -37.73 -29.78
C SER A 260 0.13 -38.99 -30.14
N PHE A 261 -0.06 -40.01 -29.31
CA PHE A 261 0.34 -41.39 -29.57
C PHE A 261 -0.04 -41.76 -31.02
N ALA A 262 0.96 -41.97 -31.86
CA ALA A 262 0.79 -42.77 -33.06
C ALA A 262 0.73 -44.24 -32.61
N ALA A 263 -0.46 -44.83 -32.70
CA ALA A 263 -0.64 -46.26 -32.53
C ALA A 263 0.02 -47.00 -33.72
N PRO A 264 0.72 -48.13 -33.51
CA PRO A 264 1.19 -48.95 -34.61
C PRO A 264 0.01 -49.74 -35.20
N VAL A 265 -0.31 -49.50 -36.46
CA VAL A 265 -1.17 -50.37 -37.26
C VAL A 265 -0.33 -51.59 -37.64
N ILE A 266 -0.62 -52.72 -37.01
CA ILE A 266 -0.08 -54.03 -37.35
C ILE A 266 -0.64 -54.42 -38.72
N ALA A 267 0.25 -54.60 -39.69
CA ALA A 267 -0.05 -55.21 -40.98
C ALA A 267 -0.27 -56.72 -40.77
N SER A 268 -1.48 -57.20 -41.08
CA SER A 268 -1.80 -58.62 -41.25
C SER A 268 -1.68 -58.94 -42.74
N ALA A 269 -0.63 -59.67 -43.11
CA ALA A 269 -0.52 -60.33 -44.39
C ALA A 269 -1.07 -61.75 -44.26
N ASP A 270 -1.89 -62.13 -45.22
CA ASP A 270 -2.33 -63.48 -45.52
C ASP A 270 -1.16 -64.48 -45.58
N ASP A 271 -1.37 -65.70 -45.08
CA ASP A 271 -0.98 -66.88 -45.86
C ASP A 271 -1.85 -68.11 -45.51
N ASP A 272 -2.23 -68.78 -46.59
CA ASP A 272 -3.03 -69.98 -46.72
C ASP A 272 -2.40 -71.22 -46.07
N SER A 273 -3.21 -72.21 -45.69
CA SER A 273 -3.13 -73.59 -46.22
C SER A 273 -3.95 -74.61 -45.41
N GLU A 274 -4.97 -75.14 -46.10
CA GLU A 274 -5.39 -76.55 -46.21
C GLU A 274 -5.16 -77.55 -45.04
N ARG A 275 -6.23 -78.27 -44.64
CA ARG A 275 -6.45 -79.71 -44.96
C ARG A 275 -7.57 -80.37 -44.14
N THR A 276 -8.58 -80.85 -44.86
CA THR A 276 -9.14 -82.23 -44.86
C THR A 276 -9.29 -83.01 -43.54
N THR A 277 -10.51 -83.42 -43.17
CA THR A 277 -11.03 -84.82 -43.29
C THR A 277 -12.37 -85.08 -42.59
N SER A 278 -13.23 -85.79 -43.31
CA SER A 278 -14.34 -86.68 -42.95
C SER A 278 -14.67 -86.97 -41.48
N ARG A 279 -15.95 -86.80 -41.11
CA ARG A 279 -16.96 -87.88 -40.99
C ARG A 279 -18.36 -87.31 -40.77
#